data_AF-A0A3M1IYV7-F1
#
_entry.id   AF-A0A3M1IYV7-F1
#
_cell.length_a   1.000
_cell.length_b   1.000
_cell.length_c   1.000
_cell.angle_alpha   90.00
_cell.angle_beta   90.00
_cell.angle_gamma   90.00
#
_symmetry.space_group_name_H-M   'P 1'
#
loop_
_entity.id
_entity.type
_entity.pdbx_description
1 polymer ?
#
loop_
_entity_poly.entity_id
_entity_poly.type
_entity_poly.pdbx_seq_one_letter_code
_entity_poly.pdbx_strand_id
1 'polypeptide(L)'
;MEEKPQVFMAVNHAEANRRTGRFETVELEITDARLLEDPPQLDREGFTLVNAPSAVSDFYDPEQIERIYYPECTALLKAQTGAREVHIFDHTLRV
;
A
#
# COMPACT_ATOMS: atom_id res chain seq x y z
N MET A 1 4.03 -24.44 23.27
CA MET A 1 4.00 -23.70 21.99
C MET A 1 4.66 -22.36 22.25
N GLU A 2 5.65 -21.99 21.45
CA GLU A 2 6.36 -20.71 21.59
C GLU A 2 5.44 -19.58 21.13
N GLU A 3 5.37 -18.50 21.90
CA GLU A 3 4.46 -17.38 21.67
C GLU A 3 4.90 -16.57 20.44
N LYS A 4 3.96 -16.23 19.56
CA LYS A 4 4.29 -15.43 18.36
C LYS A 4 4.77 -14.03 18.78
N PRO A 5 5.73 -13.43 18.06
CA PRO A 5 6.12 -12.03 18.27
C PRO A 5 4.90 -11.11 18.20
N GLN A 6 4.85 -10.12 19.09
CA GLN A 6 3.73 -9.20 19.26
C GLN A 6 4.23 -7.76 19.23
N VAL A 7 3.39 -6.88 18.68
CA VAL A 7 3.54 -5.43 18.76
C VAL A 7 2.43 -4.91 19.66
N PHE A 8 2.81 -4.31 20.78
CA PHE A 8 1.91 -3.62 21.69
C PHE A 8 1.91 -2.15 21.30
N MET A 9 0.80 -1.69 20.73
CA MET A 9 0.62 -0.30 20.35
C MET A 9 0.56 0.56 21.61
N ALA A 10 1.35 1.63 21.63
CA ALA A 10 1.26 2.60 22.71
C ALA A 10 -0.11 3.30 22.66
N VAL A 11 -0.68 3.58 23.84
CA VAL A 11 -1.96 4.30 23.94
C VAL A 11 -1.80 5.75 23.47
N ASN A 12 -0.60 6.30 23.65
CA ASN A 12 -0.22 7.63 23.20
C ASN A 12 0.80 7.51 22.06
N HIS A 13 0.55 8.21 20.95
CA HIS A 13 1.45 8.26 19.79
C HIS A 13 2.80 8.93 20.07
N ALA A 14 2.96 9.61 21.21
CA ALA A 14 4.25 10.14 21.68
C ALA A 14 5.16 9.06 22.28
N GLU A 15 4.63 7.87 22.59
CA GLU A 15 5.38 6.75 23.15
C GLU A 15 5.67 5.70 22.08
N ALA A 16 6.81 5.02 22.20
CA ALA A 16 7.17 3.97 21.26
C ALA A 16 6.35 2.69 21.51
N ASN A 17 5.93 2.03 20.42
CA ASN A 17 5.33 0.70 20.50
C ASN A 17 6.31 -0.32 21.08
N ARG A 18 5.87 -1.14 22.03
CA ARG A 18 6.69 -2.25 22.55
C ARG A 18 6.62 -3.42 21.58
N ARG A 19 7.77 -3.94 21.16
CA ARG A 19 7.88 -5.08 20.24
C ARG A 19 8.61 -6.22 20.95
N THR A 20 8.05 -7.42 20.93
CA THR A 20 8.69 -8.62 21.53
C THR A 20 9.52 -9.43 20.53
N GLY A 21 9.43 -9.09 19.24
CA GLY A 21 10.27 -9.70 18.21
C GLY A 21 11.73 -9.29 18.34
N ARG A 22 12.64 -10.20 17.99
CA ARG A 22 14.06 -9.91 17.80
C ARG A 22 14.24 -9.33 16.40
N PHE A 23 14.79 -8.12 16.34
CA PHE A 23 15.21 -7.51 15.07
C PHE A 23 16.64 -7.93 14.79
N GLU A 24 16.88 -8.36 13.56
CA GLU A 24 18.21 -8.72 13.08
C GLU A 24 18.53 -7.88 11.86
N THR A 25 19.77 -7.41 11.79
CA THR A 25 20.30 -6.83 10.56
C THR A 25 20.72 -7.99 9.66
N VAL A 26 20.08 -8.08 8.51
CA VAL A 26 20.38 -9.09 7.48
C VAL A 26 20.84 -8.36 6.22
N GLU A 27 21.88 -8.90 5.59
CA GLU A 27 22.29 -8.44 4.26
C GLU A 27 21.33 -9.02 3.23
N LEU A 28 20.77 -8.16 2.38
CA LEU A 28 19.77 -8.51 1.38
C LEU A 28 20.08 -7.77 0.09
N GLU A 29 19.91 -8.46 -1.04
CA GLU A 29 19.94 -7.83 -2.34
C GLU A 29 18.68 -7.00 -2.56
N ILE A 30 18.85 -5.78 -3.10
CA ILE A 30 17.75 -4.88 -3.45
C ILE A 30 17.73 -4.71 -4.97
N THR A 31 16.59 -5.01 -5.58
CA THR A 31 16.41 -4.97 -7.03
C THR A 31 15.28 -4.01 -7.42
N ASP A 32 15.37 -3.38 -8.59
CA ASP A 32 14.29 -2.59 -9.17
C ASP A 32 13.19 -3.51 -9.73
N ALA A 33 12.06 -3.57 -9.04
CA ALA A 33 10.92 -4.42 -9.42
C ALA A 33 10.35 -4.12 -10.82
N ARG A 34 10.61 -2.93 -11.39
CA ARG A 34 10.17 -2.55 -12.74
C ARG A 34 10.97 -3.23 -13.85
N LEU A 35 12.12 -3.79 -13.52
CA LEU A 35 13.06 -4.42 -14.46
C LEU A 35 13.02 -5.95 -14.39
N LEU A 36 12.15 -6.53 -13.56
CA LEU A 36 12.03 -7.98 -13.43
C LEU A 36 11.43 -8.59 -14.70
N GLU A 37 11.96 -9.75 -15.12
CA GLU A 37 11.40 -10.53 -16.22
C GLU A 37 9.99 -11.01 -15.88
N ASP A 38 9.82 -11.52 -14.66
CA ASP A 38 8.53 -11.88 -14.08
C ASP A 38 8.07 -10.76 -13.13
N PRO A 39 6.98 -10.03 -13.45
CA PRO A 39 6.47 -8.99 -12.57
C PRO A 39 5.93 -9.59 -11.25
N PRO A 40 5.97 -8.80 -10.17
CA PRO A 40 5.43 -9.22 -8.88
C PRO A 40 3.92 -9.42 -8.96
N GLN A 41 3.45 -10.46 -8.30
CA GLN A 41 2.05 -10.86 -8.24
C GLN A 41 1.51 -10.61 -6.83
N LEU A 42 0.29 -10.08 -6.77
CA LEU A 42 -0.34 -9.71 -5.51
C LEU A 42 -0.43 -10.89 -4.53
N ASP A 43 -0.79 -12.08 -5.00
CA ASP A 43 -0.97 -13.26 -4.15
C ASP A 43 0.34 -13.90 -3.67
N ARG A 44 1.46 -13.64 -4.37
CA ARG A 44 2.76 -14.27 -4.10
C ARG A 44 3.70 -13.32 -3.35
N GLU A 45 3.87 -12.11 -3.86
CA GLU A 45 4.73 -11.08 -3.27
C GLU A 45 3.98 -10.12 -2.33
N GLY A 46 2.65 -10.09 -2.37
CA GLY A 46 1.85 -9.11 -1.61
C GLY A 46 1.71 -7.76 -2.32
N PHE A 47 2.21 -7.62 -3.54
CA PHE A 47 2.04 -6.42 -4.36
C PHE A 47 2.14 -6.74 -5.85
N THR A 48 1.68 -5.81 -6.69
CA THR A 48 1.86 -5.87 -8.15
C THR A 48 2.12 -4.46 -8.70
N LEU A 49 2.74 -4.38 -9.87
CA LEU A 49 2.97 -3.12 -10.58
C LEU A 49 2.01 -3.03 -11.76
N VAL A 50 1.17 -1.99 -11.77
CA VAL A 50 0.19 -1.77 -12.83
C VAL A 50 0.38 -0.39 -13.42
N ASN A 51 0.46 -0.32 -14.76
CA ASN A 51 0.42 0.95 -15.46
C ASN A 51 -1.04 1.39 -15.59
N ALA A 52 -1.43 2.36 -14.77
CA ALA A 52 -2.77 2.91 -14.71
C ALA A 52 -2.68 4.44 -14.77
N PRO A 53 -2.53 5.03 -15.97
CA PRO A 53 -2.51 6.49 -16.12
C PRO A 53 -3.87 7.06 -15.72
N SER A 54 -3.84 8.16 -14.96
CA SER A 54 -5.04 8.86 -14.50
C SER A 54 -5.40 10.00 -15.44
N ALA A 55 -6.69 10.29 -15.59
CA ALA A 55 -7.17 11.49 -16.27
C ALA A 55 -7.12 12.75 -15.38
N VAL A 56 -6.74 12.63 -14.11
CA VAL A 56 -6.52 13.77 -13.22
C VAL A 56 -5.37 14.61 -13.76
N SER A 57 -5.66 15.89 -13.97
CA SER A 57 -4.70 16.88 -14.45
C SER A 57 -4.10 17.73 -13.34
N ASP A 58 -4.84 17.90 -12.23
CA ASP A 58 -4.40 18.60 -11.04
C ASP A 58 -4.77 17.79 -9.78
N PHE A 59 -3.77 17.22 -9.10
CA PHE A 59 -3.97 16.46 -7.87
C PHE A 59 -4.24 17.34 -6.64
N TYR A 60 -4.16 18.67 -6.78
CA TYR A 60 -4.57 19.62 -5.74
C TYR A 60 -6.03 20.07 -5.87
N ASP A 61 -6.69 19.71 -6.97
CA ASP A 61 -8.11 19.98 -7.19
C ASP A 61 -8.96 18.86 -6.55
N PRO A 62 -9.64 19.13 -5.42
CA PRO A 62 -10.44 18.11 -4.73
C PRO A 62 -11.59 17.58 -5.59
N GLU A 63 -12.12 18.38 -6.53
CA GLU A 63 -13.18 17.91 -7.41
C GLU A 63 -12.65 16.85 -8.39
N GLN A 64 -11.44 17.02 -8.92
CA GLN A 64 -10.80 16.00 -9.75
C GLN A 64 -10.48 14.74 -8.96
N ILE A 65 -10.02 14.86 -7.72
CA ILE A 65 -9.76 13.69 -6.86
C ILE A 65 -11.04 12.88 -6.64
N GLU A 66 -12.12 13.50 -6.21
CA GLU A 66 -13.36 12.78 -5.89
C GLU A 66 -14.05 12.23 -7.14
N ARG A 67 -14.06 12.98 -8.25
CA ARG A 67 -14.87 12.62 -9.43
C ARG A 67 -14.12 11.80 -10.46
N ILE A 68 -12.79 11.82 -10.45
CA ILE A 68 -11.95 11.11 -11.43
C ILE A 68 -11.10 10.06 -10.71
N TYR A 69 -10.26 10.49 -9.78
CA TYR A 69 -9.27 9.61 -9.16
C TYR A 69 -9.91 8.47 -8.35
N TYR A 70 -10.91 8.78 -7.53
CA TYR A 70 -11.57 7.79 -6.69
C TYR A 70 -12.26 6.68 -7.51
N PRO A 71 -13.06 7.00 -8.56
CA PRO A 71 -13.56 6.00 -9.49
C PRO A 71 -12.47 5.18 -10.19
N GLU A 72 -11.39 5.82 -10.65
CA GLU A 72 -10.27 5.13 -11.31
C GLU A 72 -9.59 4.14 -10.37
N CYS A 73 -9.25 4.57 -9.14
CA CYS A 73 -8.68 3.70 -8.11
C CYS A 73 -9.64 2.55 -7.76
N THR A 74 -10.94 2.83 -7.64
CA THR A 74 -11.96 1.81 -7.35
C THR A 74 -12.00 0.75 -8.45
N ALA A 75 -12.03 1.16 -9.72
CA ALA A 75 -12.06 0.25 -10.85
C ALA A 75 -10.76 -0.57 -10.92
N LEU A 76 -9.60 0.07 -10.76
CA LEU A 76 -8.31 -0.59 -10.74
C LEU A 76 -8.23 -1.64 -9.63
N LEU A 77 -8.56 -1.27 -8.39
CA LEU A 77 -8.49 -2.19 -7.25
C LEU A 77 -9.43 -3.37 -7.43
N LYS A 78 -10.66 -3.16 -7.89
CA LYS A 78 -11.59 -4.28 -8.18
C LYS A 78 -11.04 -5.22 -9.26
N ALA A 79 -10.46 -4.67 -10.33
CA ALA A 79 -9.90 -5.47 -11.42
C ALA A 79 -8.68 -6.30 -10.97
N GLN A 80 -7.80 -5.73 -10.14
CA GLN A 80 -6.57 -6.41 -9.71
C GLN A 80 -6.78 -7.38 -8.55
N THR A 81 -7.76 -7.12 -7.68
CA THR A 81 -7.97 -7.90 -6.46
C THR A 81 -9.18 -8.83 -6.51
N GLY A 82 -10.11 -8.63 -7.43
CA GLY A 82 -11.41 -9.29 -7.43
C GLY A 82 -12.33 -8.85 -6.29
N ALA A 83 -12.01 -7.74 -5.60
CA ALA A 83 -12.80 -7.25 -4.48
C ALA A 83 -14.26 -6.94 -4.91
N ARG A 84 -15.21 -7.36 -4.06
CA ARG A 84 -16.63 -7.02 -4.23
C ARG A 84 -16.86 -5.51 -4.11
N GLU A 85 -16.19 -4.87 -3.17
CA GLU A 85 -16.35 -3.46 -2.85
C GLU A 85 -15.02 -2.83 -2.47
N VAL A 86 -14.88 -1.53 -2.74
CA VAL A 86 -13.71 -0.72 -2.43
C VAL A 86 -14.23 0.58 -1.81
N HIS A 87 -13.65 0.97 -0.68
CA HIS A 87 -13.99 2.18 0.06
C HIS A 87 -12.73 3.01 0.23
N ILE A 88 -12.71 4.20 -0.35
CA ILE A 88 -11.60 5.15 -0.18
C ILE A 88 -11.95 6.05 1.00
N PHE A 89 -11.21 5.91 2.10
CA PHE A 89 -11.47 6.62 3.34
C PHE A 89 -10.53 7.81 3.58
N ASP A 90 -9.38 7.83 2.91
CA ASP A 90 -8.37 8.89 3.02
C ASP A 90 -7.53 8.96 1.73
N HIS A 91 -7.01 10.13 1.43
CA HIS A 91 -5.91 10.33 0.50
C HIS A 91 -4.97 11.40 1.05
N THR A 92 -3.66 11.14 0.98
CA THR A 92 -2.65 12.11 1.43
C THR A 92 -2.10 12.89 0.25
N LEU A 93 -2.29 14.21 0.25
CA LEU A 93 -1.58 15.12 -0.65
C LEU A 93 -0.24 15.52 -0.01
N ARG A 94 0.84 15.47 -0.79
CA ARG A 94 2.18 15.90 -0.35
C ARG A 94 2.55 17.18 -1.07
N VAL A 95 2.76 18.25 -0.30
CA VAL A 95 3.21 19.58 -0.74
C VAL A 95 4.69 19.80 -0.48
#